data_AF-A0A3M6UMW2-F1
#
_entry.id   AF-A0A3M6UMW2-F1
#
_cell.length_a   1.000
_cell.length_b   1.000
_cell.length_c   1.000
_cell.angle_alpha   90.00
_cell.angle_beta   90.00
_cell.angle_gamma   90.00
#
_symmetry.space_group_name_H-M   'P 1'
#
loop_
_entity.id
_entity.type
_entity.pdbx_description
1 polymer ?
#
loop_
_entity_poly.entity_id
_entity_poly.type
_entity_poly.pdbx_seq_one_letter_code
_entity_poly.pdbx_strand_id
1 'polypeptide(L)'
;MILPSCFSLIIGNFVASYIYPMYGKQDGKGKLLIAIFSPLIGVVLKVISRLCVQRLWCITHPGYSFVLLSPLYFGTAVMFRVLQADLDNIKSIAILGIVHGAAEVIERSTMVFIDHIFHVILQRKSAPWGSFRTPRRERLMADIAILSMLYESTAIVSVNGVLYLYQFIYLQNISLLKLMQEFAIHTSVALVIEWFMTSVSLAIETHYQNIAVMAVWRKKWKRHVLVAMANLVPLALWMTPHLLDIVHGRFDESKDRPCKMPFT
;
A
#
# COMPACT_ATOMS: atom_id res chain seq x y z
N MET A 1 -9.34 -16.53 14.96
CA MET A 1 -9.38 -15.08 14.63
C MET A 1 -10.14 -14.95 13.34
N ILE A 2 -11.38 -14.45 13.39
CA ILE A 2 -12.10 -14.06 12.18
C ILE A 2 -11.47 -12.73 11.77
N LEU A 3 -10.65 -12.78 10.72
CA LEU A 3 -9.98 -11.62 10.17
C LEU A 3 -11.04 -10.70 9.53
N PRO A 4 -10.91 -9.37 9.56
CA PRO A 4 -11.85 -8.46 8.92
C PRO A 4 -11.68 -8.47 7.40
N SER A 5 -11.69 -9.64 6.76
CA SER A 5 -11.54 -9.79 5.31
C SER A 5 -12.59 -8.98 4.54
N CYS A 6 -13.76 -8.73 5.14
CA CYS A 6 -14.81 -7.88 4.55
C CYS A 6 -14.31 -6.45 4.23
N PHE A 7 -13.44 -5.87 5.07
CA PHE A 7 -12.89 -4.54 4.81
C PHE A 7 -11.95 -4.55 3.59
N SER A 8 -11.20 -5.64 3.40
CA SER A 8 -10.35 -5.84 2.21
C SER A 8 -11.18 -5.86 0.93
N LEU A 9 -12.33 -6.55 0.97
CA LEU A 9 -13.25 -6.65 -0.18
C LEU A 9 -13.88 -5.29 -0.53
N ILE A 10 -14.32 -4.53 0.47
CA ILE A 10 -14.94 -3.21 0.27
C ILE A 10 -13.95 -2.25 -0.38
N ILE A 11 -12.70 -2.21 0.10
CA ILE A 11 -11.65 -1.35 -0.45
C ILE A 11 -11.33 -1.76 -1.89
N GLY A 12 -11.20 -3.07 -2.14
CA GLY A 12 -10.97 -3.60 -3.48
C GLY A 12 -12.05 -3.18 -4.48
N ASN A 13 -13.32 -3.35 -4.11
CA ASN A 13 -14.47 -2.95 -4.93
C ASN A 13 -14.47 -1.44 -5.19
N PHE A 14 -14.21 -0.62 -4.17
CA PHE A 14 -14.18 0.83 -4.34
C PHE A 14 -13.10 1.28 -5.34
N VAL A 15 -11.90 0.68 -5.25
CA VAL A 15 -10.80 0.97 -6.17
C VAL A 15 -11.17 0.57 -7.60
N ALA A 16 -11.68 -0.64 -7.79
CA ALA A 16 -12.01 -1.19 -9.11
C ALA A 16 -13.19 -0.46 -9.77
N SER A 17 -14.22 -0.09 -9.01
CA SER A 17 -15.44 0.51 -9.56
C SER A 17 -15.35 2.03 -9.77
N TYR A 18 -14.53 2.74 -8.98
CA TYR A 18 -14.51 4.21 -9.02
C TYR A 18 -13.15 4.78 -9.39
N ILE A 19 -12.09 4.40 -8.66
CA ILE A 19 -10.77 5.03 -8.81
C ILE A 19 -10.16 4.68 -10.17
N TYR A 20 -10.13 3.38 -10.51
CA TYR A 20 -9.49 2.95 -11.75
C TYR A 20 -10.23 3.44 -13.00
N PRO A 21 -11.58 3.36 -13.11
CA PRO A 21 -12.29 3.90 -14.27
C PRO A 21 -12.13 5.42 -14.41
N MET A 22 -12.08 6.16 -13.29
CA MET A 22 -11.81 7.59 -13.33
C MET A 22 -10.39 7.90 -13.83
N TYR A 23 -9.42 7.09 -13.42
CA TYR A 23 -8.03 7.18 -13.86
C TYR A 23 -7.86 6.81 -15.34
N GLY A 24 -8.53 5.75 -15.80
CA GLY A 24 -8.48 5.30 -17.20
C GLY A 24 -9.03 6.32 -18.19
N LYS A 25 -9.99 7.15 -17.78
CA LYS A 25 -10.58 8.22 -18.62
C LYS A 25 -9.66 9.44 -18.83
N GLN A 26 -8.49 9.47 -18.20
CA GLN A 26 -7.59 10.63 -18.26
C GLN A 26 -6.46 10.42 -19.26
N ASP A 27 -6.01 11.52 -19.86
CA ASP A 27 -4.79 11.55 -20.67
C ASP A 27 -3.54 11.29 -19.81
N GLY A 28 -2.39 11.02 -20.43
CA GLY A 28 -1.15 10.70 -19.71
C GLY A 28 -0.72 11.72 -18.64
N LYS A 29 -0.97 13.02 -18.86
CA LYS A 29 -0.74 14.07 -17.84
C LYS A 29 -1.73 13.98 -16.68
N GLY A 30 -3.01 13.72 -16.97
CA GLY A 30 -4.06 13.55 -15.95
C GLY A 30 -3.84 12.30 -15.12
N LYS A 31 -3.46 11.18 -15.75
CA LYS A 31 -3.02 9.96 -15.08
C LYS A 31 -1.86 10.23 -14.12
N LEU A 32 -0.78 10.86 -14.60
CA LEU A 32 0.36 11.20 -13.75
C LEU A 32 -0.05 12.07 -12.54
N LEU A 33 -0.92 13.06 -12.75
CA LEU A 33 -1.39 13.95 -11.70
C LEU A 33 -2.19 13.18 -10.63
N ILE A 34 -3.12 12.30 -11.04
CA ILE A 34 -3.86 11.44 -10.10
C ILE A 34 -2.89 10.53 -9.32
N ALA A 35 -1.92 9.92 -9.99
CA ALA A 35 -0.94 9.05 -9.34
C ALA A 35 -0.08 9.80 -8.30
N ILE A 36 0.27 11.07 -8.55
CA ILE A 36 1.02 11.91 -7.61
C ILE A 36 0.22 12.22 -6.35
N PHE A 37 -1.09 12.48 -6.48
CA PHE A 37 -1.95 12.81 -5.33
C PHE A 37 -2.54 11.59 -4.62
N SER A 38 -2.54 10.42 -5.25
CA SER A 38 -3.05 9.17 -4.69
C SER A 38 -2.48 8.83 -3.29
N PRO A 39 -1.15 8.92 -3.04
CA PRO A 39 -0.59 8.70 -1.71
C PRO A 39 -1.23 9.54 -0.61
N LEU A 40 -1.61 10.79 -0.90
CA LEU A 40 -2.20 11.70 0.09
C LEU A 40 -3.55 11.18 0.59
N ILE A 41 -4.39 10.65 -0.30
CA ILE A 41 -5.67 10.03 0.04
C ILE A 41 -5.42 8.82 0.96
N GLY A 42 -4.44 7.99 0.60
CA GLY A 42 -4.01 6.85 1.42
C GLY A 42 -3.59 7.26 2.83
N VAL A 43 -2.74 8.28 2.96
CA VAL A 43 -2.29 8.83 4.26
C VAL A 43 -3.47 9.29 5.10
N VAL A 44 -4.41 10.06 4.53
CA VAL A 44 -5.59 10.56 5.27
C VAL A 44 -6.43 9.40 5.79
N LEU A 45 -6.71 8.41 4.95
CA LEU A 45 -7.48 7.22 5.37
C LEU A 45 -6.75 6.42 6.44
N LYS A 46 -5.42 6.22 6.30
CA LYS A 46 -4.58 5.53 7.29
C LYS A 46 -4.63 6.23 8.65
N VAL A 47 -4.55 7.56 8.68
CA VAL A 47 -4.64 8.38 9.90
C VAL A 47 -6.02 8.25 10.56
N ILE A 48 -7.11 8.43 9.80
CA ILE A 48 -8.47 8.32 10.34
C ILE A 48 -8.72 6.93 10.91
N SER A 49 -8.37 5.89 10.16
CA SER A 49 -8.54 4.50 10.58
C SER A 49 -7.73 4.18 11.84
N ARG A 50 -6.48 4.67 11.92
CA ARG A 50 -5.64 4.54 13.12
C ARG A 50 -6.28 5.18 14.35
N LEU A 51 -6.82 6.39 14.21
CA LEU A 51 -7.51 7.08 15.31
C LEU A 51 -8.74 6.29 15.78
N CYS A 52 -9.52 5.71 14.87
CA CYS A 52 -10.64 4.83 15.19
C CYS A 52 -10.19 3.58 15.95
N VAL A 53 -9.13 2.91 15.48
CA VAL A 53 -8.58 1.70 16.13
C VAL A 53 -8.01 2.00 17.52
N GLN A 54 -7.34 3.14 17.69
CA GLN A 54 -6.85 3.58 19.01
C GLN A 54 -7.99 3.83 19.99
N ARG A 55 -9.17 4.28 19.52
CA ARG A 55 -10.36 4.52 20.34
C ARG A 55 -11.12 3.27 20.72
N LEU A 56 -11.00 2.19 19.95
CA LEU A 56 -11.61 0.88 20.22
C LEU A 56 -10.90 0.14 21.39
N TRP A 57 -10.43 0.88 22.39
CA TRP A 57 -9.49 0.41 23.39
C TRP A 57 -10.08 -0.66 24.32
N CYS A 58 -11.39 -0.62 24.58
CA CYS A 58 -12.07 -1.62 25.39
C CYS A 58 -12.33 -2.95 24.68
N ILE A 59 -12.31 -2.97 23.34
CA ILE A 59 -12.84 -4.11 22.56
C ILE A 59 -11.72 -5.03 22.06
N THR A 60 -10.58 -4.46 21.68
CA THR A 60 -9.49 -5.23 21.09
C THR A 60 -8.21 -5.08 21.89
N HIS A 61 -7.43 -6.16 22.04
CA HIS A 61 -6.14 -6.10 22.68
C HIS A 61 -5.12 -5.35 21.77
N PRO A 62 -4.25 -4.46 22.30
CA PRO A 62 -3.31 -3.64 21.54
C PRO A 62 -2.57 -4.39 20.44
N GLY A 63 -1.94 -5.51 20.80
CA GLY A 63 -1.15 -6.30 19.86
C GLY A 63 -1.97 -6.97 18.75
N TYR A 64 -3.31 -6.96 18.80
CA TYR A 64 -4.21 -7.46 17.74
C TYR A 64 -4.89 -6.33 16.96
N SER A 65 -4.91 -5.12 17.50
CA SER A 65 -5.68 -4.01 16.93
C SER A 65 -5.17 -3.57 15.55
N PHE A 66 -3.87 -3.74 15.25
CA PHE A 66 -3.30 -3.46 13.93
C PHE A 66 -3.90 -4.32 12.80
N VAL A 67 -4.49 -5.48 13.13
CA VAL A 67 -5.12 -6.37 12.16
C VAL A 67 -6.31 -5.71 11.48
N LEU A 68 -7.00 -4.79 12.16
CA LEU A 68 -8.10 -4.00 11.59
C LEU A 68 -7.61 -3.01 10.52
N LEU A 69 -6.35 -2.59 10.60
CA LEU A 69 -5.74 -1.64 9.67
C LEU A 69 -5.16 -2.32 8.42
N SER A 70 -4.84 -3.62 8.53
CA SER A 70 -4.18 -4.38 7.48
C SER A 70 -4.83 -4.28 6.09
N PRO A 71 -6.15 -4.47 5.94
CA PRO A 71 -6.85 -4.29 4.66
C PRO A 71 -6.58 -2.94 4.00
N LEU A 72 -6.59 -1.86 4.78
CA LEU A 72 -6.42 -0.50 4.29
C LEU A 72 -4.97 -0.24 3.88
N TYR A 73 -4.01 -0.67 4.70
CA TYR A 73 -2.59 -0.50 4.40
C TYR A 73 -2.19 -1.29 3.16
N PHE A 74 -2.65 -2.54 3.04
CA PHE A 74 -2.36 -3.34 1.86
C PHE A 74 -3.08 -2.83 0.61
N GLY A 75 -4.38 -2.50 0.72
CA GLY A 75 -5.17 -2.00 -0.41
C GLY A 75 -4.65 -0.68 -0.97
N THR A 76 -4.25 0.26 -0.10
CA THR A 76 -3.65 1.54 -0.54
C THR A 76 -2.29 1.34 -1.21
N ALA A 77 -1.46 0.43 -0.70
CA ALA A 77 -0.18 0.07 -1.33
C ALA A 77 -0.39 -0.54 -2.72
N VAL A 78 -1.27 -1.56 -2.84
CA VAL A 78 -1.58 -2.20 -4.13
C VAL A 78 -2.15 -1.20 -5.12
N MET A 79 -3.12 -0.38 -4.70
CA MET A 79 -3.72 0.64 -5.57
C MET A 79 -2.65 1.59 -6.13
N PHE A 80 -1.78 2.12 -5.26
CA PHE A 80 -0.71 3.01 -5.70
C PHE A 80 0.24 2.32 -6.69
N ARG A 81 0.62 1.06 -6.44
CA ARG A 81 1.49 0.31 -7.37
C ARG A 81 0.81 0.00 -8.71
N VAL A 82 -0.50 -0.23 -8.73
CA VAL A 82 -1.26 -0.38 -9.98
C VAL A 82 -1.23 0.91 -10.79
N LEU A 83 -1.48 2.06 -10.17
CA LEU A 83 -1.41 3.37 -10.85
C LEU A 83 0.01 3.67 -11.35
N GLN A 84 1.01 3.39 -10.52
CA GLN A 84 2.42 3.57 -10.87
C GLN A 84 2.83 2.70 -12.07
N ALA A 85 2.39 1.45 -12.10
CA ALA A 85 2.74 0.50 -13.15
C ALA A 85 1.96 0.72 -14.46
N ASP A 86 0.80 1.38 -14.44
CA ASP A 86 0.06 1.77 -15.64
C ASP A 86 0.77 2.88 -16.45
N LEU A 87 1.55 3.74 -15.80
CA LEU A 87 2.29 4.80 -16.49
C LEU A 87 3.49 4.30 -17.31
N ASP A 88 3.91 3.06 -17.10
CA ASP A 88 4.92 2.32 -17.87
C ASP A 88 6.21 3.07 -18.22
N ASN A 89 6.67 3.94 -17.33
CA ASN A 89 7.87 4.75 -17.56
C ASN A 89 8.76 4.71 -16.32
N ILE A 90 10.02 4.31 -16.48
CA ILE A 90 10.99 4.26 -15.37
C ILE A 90 11.09 5.62 -14.65
N LYS A 91 10.98 6.74 -15.38
CA LYS A 91 10.98 8.09 -14.78
C LYS A 91 9.76 8.33 -13.89
N SER A 92 8.56 7.91 -14.34
CA SER A 92 7.35 8.07 -13.53
C SER A 92 7.37 7.14 -12.32
N ILE A 93 7.88 5.91 -12.48
CA ILE A 93 8.13 4.98 -11.38
C ILE A 93 9.03 5.62 -10.32
N ALA A 94 10.16 6.21 -10.73
CA ALA A 94 11.07 6.86 -9.80
C ALA A 94 10.43 8.07 -9.09
N ILE A 95 9.81 8.98 -9.84
CA ILE A 95 9.17 10.18 -9.27
C ILE A 95 8.07 9.79 -8.28
N LEU A 96 7.17 8.89 -8.68
CA LEU A 96 6.08 8.42 -7.84
C LEU A 96 6.60 7.70 -6.60
N GLY A 97 7.61 6.83 -6.76
CA GLY A 97 8.25 6.14 -5.63
C GLY A 97 8.81 7.13 -4.61
N ILE A 98 9.48 8.19 -5.07
CA ILE A 98 10.03 9.24 -4.19
C ILE A 98 8.90 10.01 -3.50
N VAL A 99 7.86 10.43 -4.22
CA VAL A 99 6.73 11.18 -3.65
C VAL A 99 5.98 10.35 -2.61
N HIS A 100 5.68 9.10 -2.92
CA HIS A 100 5.02 8.17 -2.00
C HIS A 100 5.87 7.90 -0.76
N GLY A 101 7.14 7.56 -0.95
CA GLY A 101 8.06 7.31 0.16
C GLY A 101 8.24 8.54 1.05
N ALA A 102 8.34 9.74 0.46
CA ALA A 102 8.40 10.99 1.23
C ALA A 102 7.09 11.24 2.01
N ALA A 103 5.93 11.03 1.39
CA ALA A 103 4.64 11.16 2.07
C ALA A 103 4.53 10.20 3.25
N GLU A 104 5.02 8.97 3.12
CA GLU A 104 5.01 7.98 4.19
C GLU A 104 6.00 8.33 5.32
N VAL A 105 7.21 8.80 4.99
CA VAL A 105 8.17 9.29 5.98
C VAL A 105 7.59 10.46 6.76
N ILE A 106 6.90 11.40 6.10
CA ILE A 106 6.20 12.51 6.75
C ILE A 106 5.07 11.99 7.64
N GLU A 107 4.22 11.08 7.16
CA GLU A 107 3.14 10.48 7.95
C GLU A 107 3.68 9.87 9.25
N ARG A 108 4.72 9.03 9.14
CA ARG A 108 5.28 8.29 10.27
C ARG A 108 6.02 9.20 11.24
N SER A 109 6.82 10.15 10.73
CA SER A 109 7.56 11.12 11.56
C SER A 109 6.64 12.09 12.33
N THR A 110 5.47 12.40 11.77
CA THR A 110 4.48 13.30 12.41
C THR A 110 3.39 12.56 13.18
N MET A 111 3.37 11.22 13.16
CA MET A 111 2.32 10.39 13.76
C MET A 111 2.04 10.74 15.23
N VAL A 112 3.08 10.86 16.06
CA VAL A 112 2.94 11.19 17.49
C VAL A 112 2.33 12.58 17.69
N PHE A 113 2.73 13.54 16.86
CA PHE A 113 2.24 14.92 16.91
C PHE A 113 0.78 15.02 16.47
N ILE A 114 0.45 14.38 15.35
CA ILE A 114 -0.92 14.28 14.83
C ILE A 114 -1.83 13.66 15.89
N ASP A 115 -1.45 12.51 16.43
CA ASP A 115 -2.25 11.81 17.41
C ASP A 115 -2.46 12.65 18.70
N HIS A 116 -1.45 13.43 19.11
CA HIS A 116 -1.57 14.37 20.22
C HIS A 116 -2.59 15.49 19.94
N ILE A 117 -2.48 16.16 18.79
CA ILE A 117 -3.42 17.21 18.37
C ILE A 117 -4.85 16.68 18.35
N PHE A 118 -5.07 15.55 17.68
CA PHE A 118 -6.41 14.96 17.58
C PHE A 118 -6.97 14.60 18.95
N HIS A 119 -6.16 14.11 19.87
CA HIS A 119 -6.62 13.84 21.23
C HIS A 119 -7.03 15.11 21.98
N VAL A 120 -6.23 16.17 21.91
CA VAL A 120 -6.55 17.45 22.55
C VAL A 120 -7.86 18.01 21.99
N ILE A 121 -8.02 18.02 20.66
CA ILE A 121 -9.23 18.49 19.98
C ILE A 121 -10.44 17.65 20.40
N LEU A 122 -10.30 16.32 20.33
CA LEU A 122 -11.42 15.41 20.53
C LEU A 122 -11.84 15.23 21.99
N GLN A 123 -10.90 15.28 22.94
CA GLN A 123 -11.23 15.25 24.37
C GLN A 123 -11.53 16.65 24.93
N ARG A 124 -11.29 17.71 24.15
CA ARG A 124 -11.40 19.12 24.57
C ARG A 124 -10.67 19.41 25.89
N LYS A 125 -9.57 18.68 26.13
CA LYS A 125 -8.74 18.79 27.33
C LYS A 125 -7.28 18.91 26.91
N SER A 126 -6.58 19.89 27.48
CA SER A 126 -5.13 19.98 27.35
C SER A 126 -4.48 18.80 28.08
N ALA A 127 -3.59 18.09 27.41
CA ALA A 127 -2.77 17.06 28.01
C ALA A 127 -1.30 17.45 27.85
N PRO A 128 -0.43 17.24 28.86
CA PRO A 128 0.99 17.49 28.71
C PRO A 128 1.60 16.56 27.66
N TRP A 129 2.57 17.07 26.90
CA TRP A 129 3.32 16.31 25.90
C TRP A 129 3.95 15.08 26.58
N GLY A 130 3.66 13.88 26.07
CA GLY A 130 4.12 12.61 26.66
C GLY A 130 3.08 11.86 27.50
N SER A 131 2.07 12.50 28.09
CA SER A 131 0.94 11.78 28.75
C SER A 131 0.20 10.85 27.78
N PHE A 132 0.31 11.14 26.48
CA PHE A 132 -0.30 10.40 25.40
C PHE A 132 0.47 9.11 24.99
N ARG A 133 1.75 8.99 25.38
CA ARG A 133 2.58 7.79 25.17
C ARG A 133 2.16 6.69 26.15
N THR A 134 1.17 5.92 25.75
CA THR A 134 0.78 4.70 26.46
C THR A 134 1.50 3.50 25.84
N PRO A 135 1.88 2.47 26.63
CA PRO A 135 2.48 1.25 26.09
C PRO A 135 1.64 0.61 24.98
N ARG A 136 0.32 0.80 25.05
CA ARG A 136 -0.65 0.37 24.04
C ARG A 136 -0.41 1.03 22.68
N ARG A 137 -0.30 2.37 22.66
CA ARG A 137 -0.12 3.14 21.42
C ARG A 137 1.26 2.90 20.83
N GLU A 138 2.30 2.92 21.64
CA GLU A 138 3.66 2.66 21.18
C GLU A 138 3.77 1.27 20.53
N ARG A 139 3.11 0.27 21.13
CA ARG A 139 3.02 -1.06 20.53
C ARG A 139 2.25 -1.06 19.20
N LEU A 140 1.10 -0.38 19.12
CA LEU A 140 0.34 -0.28 17.88
C LEU A 140 1.14 0.45 16.78
N MET A 141 1.89 1.50 17.12
CA MET A 141 2.76 2.21 16.17
C MET A 141 3.86 1.30 15.63
N ALA A 142 4.52 0.53 16.50
CA ALA A 142 5.51 -0.46 16.07
C ALA A 142 4.88 -1.54 15.16
N ASP A 143 3.70 -2.04 15.53
CA ASP A 143 2.99 -3.05 14.75
C ASP A 143 2.57 -2.50 13.36
N ILE A 144 2.15 -1.23 13.28
CA ILE A 144 1.79 -0.53 12.03
C ILE A 144 3.02 -0.30 11.15
N ALA A 145 4.14 0.16 11.72
CA ALA A 145 5.37 0.40 10.96
C ALA A 145 5.86 -0.89 10.29
N ILE A 146 5.89 -2.00 11.04
CA ILE A 146 6.22 -3.33 10.51
C ILE A 146 5.24 -3.75 9.39
N LEU A 147 3.95 -3.54 9.63
CA LEU A 147 2.90 -3.92 8.68
C LEU A 147 3.04 -3.15 7.35
N SER A 148 3.28 -1.84 7.43
CA SER A 148 3.43 -0.98 6.25
C SER A 148 4.67 -1.37 5.45
N MET A 149 5.82 -1.59 6.11
CA MET A 149 7.05 -2.07 5.45
C MET A 149 6.85 -3.41 4.70
N LEU A 150 6.14 -4.36 5.32
CA LEU A 150 5.84 -5.65 4.69
C LEU A 150 4.93 -5.47 3.47
N TYR A 151 3.89 -4.65 3.57
CA TYR A 151 2.91 -4.50 2.49
C TYR A 151 3.40 -3.69 1.31
N GLU A 152 4.18 -2.64 1.53
CA GLU A 152 4.72 -1.84 0.42
C GLU A 152 5.65 -2.67 -0.46
N SER A 153 6.60 -3.39 0.14
CA SER A 153 7.51 -4.29 -0.58
C SER A 153 6.75 -5.44 -1.27
N THR A 154 5.77 -6.03 -0.58
CA THR A 154 4.95 -7.11 -1.16
C THR A 154 4.11 -6.61 -2.34
N ALA A 155 3.53 -5.40 -2.25
CA ALA A 155 2.72 -4.80 -3.30
C ALA A 155 3.56 -4.48 -4.56
N ILE A 156 4.81 -4.02 -4.41
CA ILE A 156 5.72 -3.78 -5.54
C ILE A 156 5.92 -5.08 -6.33
N VAL A 157 6.28 -6.16 -5.62
CA VAL A 157 6.60 -7.44 -6.25
C VAL A 157 5.35 -8.07 -6.85
N SER A 158 4.22 -8.04 -6.13
CA SER A 158 2.99 -8.70 -6.59
C SER A 158 2.35 -7.99 -7.79
N VAL A 159 2.24 -6.67 -7.80
CA VAL A 159 1.61 -5.94 -8.90
C VAL A 159 2.43 -6.04 -10.17
N ASN A 160 3.75 -5.80 -10.09
CA ASN A 160 4.62 -6.00 -11.23
C ASN A 160 4.65 -7.48 -11.66
N GLY A 161 4.68 -8.41 -10.71
CA GLY A 161 4.65 -9.84 -11.01
C GLY A 161 3.43 -10.24 -11.83
N VAL A 162 2.24 -9.79 -11.43
CA VAL A 162 0.98 -10.03 -12.16
C VAL A 162 1.00 -9.39 -13.54
N LEU A 163 1.47 -8.14 -13.66
CA LEU A 163 1.54 -7.44 -14.95
C LEU A 163 2.42 -8.15 -15.97
N TYR A 164 3.65 -8.50 -15.58
CA TYR A 164 4.57 -9.18 -16.49
C TYR A 164 4.13 -10.63 -16.74
N LEU A 165 3.60 -11.36 -15.74
CA LEU A 165 3.00 -12.68 -15.98
C LEU A 165 1.84 -12.61 -16.98
N TYR A 166 1.00 -11.58 -16.90
CA TYR A 166 -0.07 -11.36 -17.87
C TYR A 166 0.49 -11.13 -19.27
N GLN A 167 1.48 -10.24 -19.42
CA GLN A 167 2.14 -10.01 -20.71
C GLN A 167 2.73 -11.30 -21.28
N PHE A 168 3.35 -12.15 -20.44
CA PHE A 168 3.88 -13.44 -20.87
C PHE A 168 2.79 -14.39 -21.40
N ILE A 169 1.65 -14.47 -20.72
CA ILE A 169 0.57 -15.41 -21.07
C ILE A 169 -0.22 -14.94 -22.29
N TYR A 170 -0.53 -13.63 -22.36
CA TYR A 170 -1.50 -13.09 -23.32
C TYR A 170 -0.88 -12.33 -24.51
N LEU A 171 0.33 -11.77 -24.38
CA LEU A 171 1.01 -11.11 -25.50
C LEU A 171 1.98 -12.12 -26.15
N GLN A 172 1.49 -12.86 -27.14
CA GLN A 172 2.34 -13.67 -28.01
C GLN A 172 3.39 -12.76 -28.69
N ASN A 173 4.66 -13.17 -28.65
CA ASN A 173 5.86 -12.60 -29.31
C ASN A 173 6.91 -11.89 -28.42
N ILE A 174 6.80 -11.92 -27.09
CA ILE A 174 7.85 -11.38 -26.21
C ILE A 174 8.73 -12.52 -25.66
N SER A 175 10.05 -12.37 -25.74
CA SER A 175 10.97 -13.36 -25.16
C SER A 175 10.93 -13.31 -23.62
N LEU A 176 10.84 -14.48 -22.98
CA LEU A 176 10.79 -14.62 -21.52
C LEU A 176 11.97 -13.89 -20.85
N LEU A 177 13.17 -13.99 -21.42
CA LEU A 177 14.38 -13.34 -20.89
C LEU A 177 14.24 -11.81 -20.85
N LYS A 178 13.74 -11.20 -21.94
CA LYS A 178 13.55 -9.75 -22.02
C LYS A 178 12.51 -9.27 -20.99
N LEU A 179 11.43 -10.03 -20.85
CA LEU A 179 10.38 -9.76 -19.88
C LEU A 179 10.89 -9.82 -18.43
N MET A 180 11.68 -10.84 -18.10
CA MET A 180 12.31 -10.96 -16.78
C MET A 180 13.32 -9.84 -16.51
N GLN A 181 14.05 -9.40 -17.53
CA GLN A 181 14.96 -8.27 -17.42
C GLN A 181 14.19 -6.96 -17.15
N GLU A 182 13.13 -6.67 -17.91
CA GLU A 182 12.29 -5.49 -17.69
C GLU A 182 11.61 -5.53 -16.32
N PHE A 183 11.03 -6.67 -15.94
CA PHE A 183 10.49 -6.90 -14.60
C PHE A 183 11.54 -6.61 -13.52
N ALA A 184 12.75 -7.16 -13.65
CA ALA A 184 13.82 -6.96 -12.67
C ALA A 184 14.24 -5.48 -12.57
N ILE A 185 14.35 -4.76 -13.70
CA ILE A 185 14.69 -3.32 -13.70
C ILE A 185 13.59 -2.51 -13.02
N HIS A 186 12.32 -2.69 -13.44
CA HIS A 186 11.20 -1.90 -12.91
C HIS A 186 10.96 -2.17 -11.42
N THR A 187 11.02 -3.45 -11.01
CA THR A 187 10.88 -3.82 -9.59
C THR A 187 12.06 -3.37 -8.75
N SER A 188 13.29 -3.52 -9.23
CA SER A 188 14.48 -3.12 -8.45
C SER A 188 14.53 -1.63 -8.22
N VAL A 189 14.22 -0.79 -9.21
CA VAL A 189 14.15 0.67 -9.03
C VAL A 189 13.15 1.03 -7.94
N ALA A 190 11.94 0.46 -7.99
CA ALA A 190 10.92 0.70 -6.98
C ALA A 190 11.34 0.19 -5.59
N LEU A 191 11.95 -1.00 -5.51
CA LEU A 191 12.42 -1.60 -4.26
C LEU A 191 13.58 -0.84 -3.63
N VAL A 192 14.51 -0.30 -4.42
CA VAL A 192 15.64 0.49 -3.91
C VAL A 192 15.13 1.81 -3.30
N ILE A 193 14.20 2.49 -3.98
CA ILE A 193 13.58 3.71 -3.46
C ILE A 193 12.82 3.40 -2.17
N GLU A 194 12.02 2.34 -2.18
CA GLU A 194 11.25 1.89 -1.02
C GLU A 194 12.17 1.55 0.16
N TRP A 195 13.23 0.77 -0.08
CA TRP A 195 14.21 0.41 0.92
C TRP A 195 14.91 1.63 1.52
N PHE A 196 15.29 2.61 0.69
CA PHE A 196 15.90 3.85 1.17
C PHE A 196 14.93 4.64 2.07
N MET A 197 13.70 4.88 1.60
CA MET A 197 12.71 5.67 2.33
C MET A 197 12.27 4.97 3.63
N THR A 198 12.07 3.66 3.59
CA THR A 198 11.75 2.86 4.79
C THR A 198 12.91 2.85 5.79
N SER A 199 14.17 2.83 5.33
CA SER A 199 15.34 2.94 6.21
C SER A 199 15.40 4.30 6.90
N VAL A 200 15.16 5.39 6.17
CA VAL A 200 15.07 6.75 6.74
C VAL A 200 13.93 6.83 7.75
N SER A 201 12.75 6.32 7.40
CA SER A 201 11.60 6.27 8.31
C SER A 201 11.91 5.50 9.59
N LEU A 202 12.54 4.34 9.49
CA LEU A 202 12.86 3.50 10.64
C LEU A 202 13.92 4.16 11.54
N ALA A 203 14.89 4.86 10.95
CA ALA A 203 15.86 5.66 11.70
C ALA A 203 15.15 6.77 12.50
N ILE A 204 14.17 7.46 11.91
CA ILE A 204 13.40 8.50 12.61
C ILE A 204 12.57 7.91 13.75
N GLU A 205 11.85 6.81 13.49
CA GLU A 205 11.00 6.14 14.47
C GLU A 205 11.80 5.61 15.67
N THR A 206 12.98 5.04 15.41
CA THR A 206 13.82 4.44 16.47
C THR A 206 14.61 5.50 17.23
N HIS A 207 15.22 6.48 16.53
CA HIS A 207 16.09 7.46 17.17
C HIS A 207 15.34 8.63 17.80
N TYR A 208 14.36 9.21 17.10
CA TYR A 208 13.65 10.41 17.58
C TYR A 208 12.35 10.08 18.30
N GLN A 209 11.61 9.08 17.81
CA GLN A 209 10.34 8.68 18.42
C GLN A 209 10.48 7.53 19.43
N ASN A 210 11.69 6.99 19.63
CA ASN A 210 11.98 5.91 20.59
C ASN A 210 10.98 4.73 20.51
N ILE A 211 10.52 4.40 19.30
CA ILE A 211 9.57 3.31 19.07
C ILE A 211 10.36 2.00 18.96
N ALA A 212 9.93 1.00 19.72
CA ALA A 212 10.60 -0.29 19.80
C ALA A 212 10.33 -1.22 18.58
N VAL A 213 10.34 -0.70 17.35
CA VAL A 213 10.03 -1.43 16.10
C VAL A 213 10.89 -2.69 15.98
N MET A 214 12.20 -2.55 16.14
CA MET A 214 13.15 -3.66 16.00
C MET A 214 12.98 -4.73 17.08
N ALA A 215 12.61 -4.32 18.30
CA ALA A 215 12.37 -5.25 19.40
C ALA A 215 11.09 -6.07 19.19
N VAL A 216 10.03 -5.41 18.71
CA VAL A 216 8.76 -6.06 18.36
C VAL A 216 8.97 -7.04 17.21
N TRP A 217 9.65 -6.63 16.14
CA TRP A 217 9.96 -7.50 15.00
C TRP A 217 10.70 -8.76 15.45
N ARG A 218 11.81 -8.62 16.18
CA ARG A 218 12.62 -9.76 16.66
C ARG A 218 11.79 -10.80 17.41
N LYS A 219 10.83 -10.37 18.23
CA LYS A 219 10.03 -11.25 19.09
C LYS A 219 8.75 -11.77 18.42
N LYS A 220 8.17 -11.02 17.48
CA LYS A 220 6.81 -11.27 16.95
C LYS A 220 6.71 -11.31 15.42
N TRP A 221 7.82 -11.31 14.67
CA TRP A 221 7.81 -11.35 13.20
C TRP A 221 6.88 -12.41 12.60
N LYS A 222 6.90 -13.65 13.14
CA LYS A 222 6.05 -14.77 12.65
C LYS A 222 4.58 -14.40 12.61
N ARG A 223 4.14 -13.62 13.59
CA ARG A 223 2.76 -13.18 13.71
C ARG A 223 2.42 -12.11 12.67
N HIS A 224 3.31 -11.13 12.46
CA HIS A 224 3.11 -10.11 11.43
C HIS A 224 3.05 -10.75 10.04
N VAL A 225 3.95 -11.70 9.76
CA VAL A 225 3.94 -12.48 8.51
C VAL A 225 2.65 -13.29 8.36
N LEU A 226 2.19 -13.97 9.41
CA LEU A 226 0.92 -14.71 9.38
C LEU A 226 -0.27 -13.79 9.08
N VAL A 227 -0.35 -12.63 9.73
CA VAL A 227 -1.40 -11.62 9.47
C VAL A 227 -1.29 -11.09 8.05
N ALA A 228 -0.06 -10.86 7.55
CA ALA A 228 0.17 -10.44 6.18
C ALA A 228 -0.39 -11.46 5.18
N MET A 229 -0.01 -12.73 5.32
CA MET A 229 -0.49 -13.82 4.45
C MET A 229 -2.01 -14.01 4.53
N ALA A 230 -2.58 -14.00 5.74
CA ALA A 230 -4.01 -14.22 5.94
C ALA A 230 -4.89 -13.12 5.30
N ASN A 231 -4.39 -11.88 5.20
CA ASN A 231 -5.09 -10.80 4.50
C ASN A 231 -4.78 -10.78 3.00
N LEU A 232 -3.57 -11.17 2.61
CA LEU A 232 -3.11 -11.16 1.23
C LEU A 232 -3.84 -12.21 0.39
N VAL A 233 -4.02 -13.43 0.88
CA VAL A 233 -4.63 -14.52 0.09
C VAL A 233 -6.08 -14.21 -0.32
N PRO A 234 -7.00 -13.82 0.59
CA PRO A 234 -8.37 -13.50 0.20
C PRO A 234 -8.45 -12.26 -0.70
N LEU A 235 -7.63 -11.24 -0.42
CA LEU A 235 -7.62 -10.01 -1.22
C LEU A 235 -7.06 -10.28 -2.62
N ALA A 236 -6.01 -11.09 -2.76
CA ALA A 236 -5.47 -11.49 -4.04
C ALA A 236 -6.51 -12.28 -4.85
N LEU A 237 -7.16 -13.28 -4.26
CA LEU A 237 -8.21 -14.04 -4.93
C LEU A 237 -9.37 -13.14 -5.40
N TRP A 238 -9.78 -12.16 -4.59
CA TRP A 238 -10.87 -11.25 -4.94
C TRP A 238 -10.46 -10.19 -5.98
N MET A 239 -9.25 -9.63 -5.86
CA MET A 239 -8.77 -8.57 -6.76
C MET A 239 -8.32 -9.11 -8.11
N THR A 240 -8.02 -10.41 -8.23
CA THR A 240 -7.55 -11.01 -9.49
C THR A 240 -8.44 -10.68 -10.69
N PRO A 241 -9.78 -10.90 -10.68
CA PRO A 241 -10.63 -10.53 -11.81
C PRO A 241 -10.56 -9.03 -12.14
N HIS A 242 -10.60 -8.16 -11.11
CA HIS A 242 -10.51 -6.71 -11.33
C HIS A 242 -9.15 -6.27 -11.90
N LEU A 243 -8.05 -6.84 -11.40
CA LEU A 243 -6.72 -6.60 -11.95
C LEU A 243 -6.61 -7.14 -13.38
N LEU A 244 -7.21 -8.28 -13.69
CA LEU A 244 -7.25 -8.80 -15.05
C LEU A 244 -8.04 -7.88 -15.99
N ASP A 245 -9.20 -7.36 -15.58
CA ASP A 245 -9.98 -6.39 -16.38
C ASP A 245 -9.17 -5.11 -16.65
N ILE A 246 -8.50 -4.60 -15.61
CA ILE A 246 -7.60 -3.45 -15.67
C ILE A 246 -6.49 -3.66 -16.70
N VAL A 247 -5.81 -4.80 -16.59
CA VAL A 247 -4.68 -5.15 -17.45
C VAL A 247 -5.14 -5.46 -18.87
N HIS A 248 -6.29 -6.10 -19.04
CA HIS A 248 -6.89 -6.37 -20.34
C HIS A 248 -7.25 -5.07 -21.06
N GLY A 249 -7.92 -4.13 -20.39
CA GLY A 249 -8.24 -2.81 -20.95
C GLY A 249 -7.00 -2.03 -21.40
N ARG A 250 -5.91 -2.08 -20.62
CA ARG A 250 -4.62 -1.48 -20.98
C ARG A 250 -4.04 -2.05 -22.28
N PHE A 251 -4.09 -3.37 -22.46
CA PHE A 251 -3.50 -4.01 -23.63
C PHE A 251 -4.45 -4.14 -24.83
N ASP A 252 -5.76 -4.03 -24.64
CA ASP A 252 -6.72 -3.97 -25.75
C ASP A 252 -6.72 -2.61 -26.45
N GLU A 253 -6.50 -1.49 -25.75
CA GLU A 253 -6.25 -0.18 -26.40
C GLU A 253 -4.96 -0.18 -27.23
N SER A 254 -3.99 -1.05 -26.91
CA SER A 254 -2.77 -1.22 -27.73
C SER A 254 -2.98 -2.05 -29.00
N LYS A 255 -4.18 -2.65 -29.18
CA LYS A 255 -4.59 -3.37 -30.38
C LYS A 255 -5.37 -2.46 -31.33
N ASP A 256 -4.71 -1.44 -31.88
CA ASP A 256 -5.14 -0.80 -33.14
C ASP A 256 -4.94 -1.73 -34.37
N ARG A 257 -5.13 -3.04 -34.17
CA ARG A 257 -5.29 -4.02 -35.24
C ARG A 257 -6.42 -4.97 -34.84
N PRO A 258 -7.52 -5.02 -35.60
CA PRO A 258 -8.59 -5.96 -35.31
C PRO A 258 -8.07 -7.38 -35.58
N CYS A 259 -7.77 -8.13 -34.53
CA CYS A 259 -7.77 -9.59 -34.62
C CYS A 259 -9.22 -10.01 -34.84
N LYS A 260 -9.60 -10.22 -36.10
CA LYS A 260 -10.79 -11.01 -36.44
C LYS A 260 -10.62 -12.39 -35.82
N MET A 261 -11.49 -12.78 -34.90
CA MET A 261 -11.60 -14.18 -34.50
C MET A 261 -11.98 -15.01 -35.73
N PRO A 262 -11.35 -16.16 -35.98
CA PRO A 262 -11.59 -16.96 -37.18
C PRO A 262 -12.87 -17.82 -37.12
N PHE A 263 -13.76 -17.58 -36.16
CA PHE A 263 -15.03 -18.32 -36.04
C PHE A 263 -16.19 -17.36 -35.77
N THR A 264 -16.61 -16.68 -36.83
CA THR A 264 -18.00 -16.21 -37.05
C THR A 264 -18.39 -16.59 -38.45
#